data_AF-A0A1Z9NRZ0-F1
#
_entry.id   AF-A0A1Z9NRZ0-F1
#
_cell.length_a   1.000
_cell.length_b   1.000
_cell.length_c   1.000
_cell.angle_alpha   90.00
_cell.angle_beta   90.00
_cell.angle_gamma   90.00
#
_symmetry.space_group_name_H-M   'P 1'
#
loop_
_entity.id
_entity.type
_entity.pdbx_description
1 polymer ?
#
loop_
_entity_poly.entity_id
_entity_poly.type
_entity_poly.pdbx_seq_one_letter_code
_entity_poly.pdbx_strand_id
1 'polypeptide(L)'
;MTKRKMSEEQRQAAIERLALAREKRLKENPPQYKNISPKVLAIPDDGFMSMKKVKQWIKTQKDIASTSEKASRRHGIDTKIKNQERAKGLNARGYIRWLNNYLESGEFAGDFIGEYEEIPLTRRIIAGPREGCRIKGGKVID
;
A
#
# COMPACT_ATOMS: atom_id res chain seq x y z
N MET A 1 -34.99 12.54 -2.44
CA MET A 1 -34.48 12.84 -1.08
C MET A 1 -33.43 13.95 -1.17
N THR A 2 -33.74 15.14 -0.67
CA THR A 2 -32.85 16.31 -0.70
C THR A 2 -31.72 16.14 0.32
N LYS A 3 -30.45 16.21 -0.12
CA LYS A 3 -29.28 16.16 0.77
C LYS A 3 -29.32 17.38 1.71
N ARG A 4 -29.36 17.16 3.03
CA ARG A 4 -29.23 18.27 4.00
C ARG A 4 -27.84 18.88 3.85
N LYS A 5 -27.78 20.16 3.46
CA LYS A 5 -26.53 20.93 3.34
C LYS A 5 -26.12 21.36 4.75
N MET A 6 -25.10 20.72 5.33
CA MET A 6 -24.56 21.10 6.64
C MET A 6 -23.87 22.47 6.54
N SER A 7 -24.06 23.34 7.53
CA SER A 7 -23.29 24.59 7.65
C SER A 7 -21.82 24.27 7.98
N GLU A 8 -20.92 25.21 7.70
CA GLU A 8 -19.47 25.01 7.89
C GLU A 8 -19.12 24.70 9.35
N GLU A 9 -19.75 25.42 10.29
CA GLU A 9 -19.59 25.24 11.73
C GLU A 9 -20.05 23.86 12.20
N GLN A 10 -21.16 23.36 11.66
CA GLN A 10 -21.65 22.03 12.01
C GLN A 10 -20.77 20.91 11.44
N ARG A 11 -20.08 21.13 10.32
CA ARG A 11 -19.08 20.18 9.81
C ARG A 11 -17.86 20.14 10.71
N GLN A 12 -17.37 21.29 11.14
CA GLN A 12 -16.20 21.36 12.01
C GLN A 12 -16.48 20.69 13.37
N ALA A 13 -17.62 21.00 13.99
CA ALA A 13 -18.04 20.35 15.23
C ALA A 13 -18.25 18.83 15.07
N ALA A 14 -18.70 18.37 13.89
CA ALA A 14 -18.81 16.94 13.58
C ALA A 14 -17.44 16.26 13.43
N ILE A 15 -16.47 16.94 12.80
CA ILE A 15 -15.08 16.43 12.66
C ILE A 15 -14.44 16.28 14.04
N GLU A 16 -14.56 17.29 14.90
CA GLU A 16 -14.00 17.28 16.25
C GLU A 16 -14.63 16.18 17.13
N ARG A 17 -15.96 16.03 17.08
CA ARG A 17 -16.66 14.94 17.77
C ARG A 17 -16.22 13.56 17.26
N LEU A 18 -16.03 13.41 15.96
CA LEU A 18 -15.55 12.16 15.36
C LEU A 18 -14.09 11.86 15.74
N ALA A 19 -13.23 12.87 15.87
CA ALA A 19 -11.86 12.72 16.33
C ALA A 19 -11.82 12.24 17.79
N LEU A 20 -12.56 12.91 18.68
CA LEU A 20 -12.64 12.56 20.11
C LEU A 20 -13.25 11.17 20.33
N ALA A 21 -14.22 10.77 19.49
CA ALA A 21 -14.79 9.43 19.51
C ALA A 21 -13.79 8.35 19.02
N ARG A 22 -12.91 8.68 18.07
CA ARG A 22 -11.84 7.77 17.62
C ARG A 22 -10.80 7.57 18.70
N GLU A 23 -10.38 8.64 19.37
CA GLU A 23 -9.42 8.58 20.49
C GLU A 23 -9.95 7.74 21.65
N LYS A 24 -11.22 7.95 22.05
CA LYS A 24 -11.88 7.11 23.07
C LYS A 24 -11.92 5.64 22.67
N ARG A 25 -12.28 5.32 21.42
CA ARG A 25 -12.28 3.94 20.92
C ARG A 25 -10.90 3.31 20.89
N LEU A 26 -9.85 4.06 20.56
CA LEU A 26 -8.47 3.59 20.61
C LEU A 26 -8.03 3.25 22.04
N LYS A 27 -8.48 4.03 23.04
CA LYS A 27 -8.12 3.86 24.45
C LYS A 27 -8.90 2.72 25.13
N GLU A 28 -10.19 2.59 24.84
CA GLU A 28 -11.08 1.60 25.48
C GLU A 28 -11.02 0.23 24.81
N ASN A 29 -10.77 0.16 23.51
CA ASN A 29 -10.63 -1.10 22.79
C ASN A 29 -9.49 -0.98 21.78
N PRO A 30 -8.24 -1.21 22.24
CA PRO A 30 -7.09 -1.24 21.36
C PRO A 30 -7.40 -2.21 20.21
N PRO A 31 -7.39 -1.75 18.95
CA PRO A 31 -7.81 -2.58 17.84
C PRO A 31 -6.94 -3.84 17.79
N GLN A 32 -7.55 -4.99 18.12
CA GLN A 32 -6.89 -6.28 18.01
C GLN A 32 -6.76 -6.63 16.53
N TYR A 33 -5.57 -6.43 15.99
CA TYR A 33 -5.27 -6.78 14.61
C TYR A 33 -4.88 -8.26 14.51
N LYS A 34 -5.88 -9.15 14.51
CA LYS A 34 -5.67 -10.61 14.38
C LYS A 34 -4.98 -11.01 13.07
N ASN A 35 -5.14 -10.19 12.02
CA ASN A 35 -4.62 -10.46 10.68
C ASN A 35 -3.39 -9.61 10.34
N ILE A 36 -2.79 -8.93 11.31
CA ILE A 36 -1.59 -8.12 11.07
C ILE A 36 -0.43 -8.73 11.84
N SER A 37 0.72 -8.87 11.17
CA SER A 37 1.94 -9.40 11.76
C SER A 37 2.37 -8.56 12.96
N PRO A 38 2.75 -9.19 14.08
CA PRO A 38 3.30 -8.49 15.25
C PRO A 38 4.51 -7.62 14.90
N LYS A 39 5.32 -8.02 13.90
CA LYS A 39 6.48 -7.25 13.41
C LYS A 39 6.05 -5.86 12.91
N VAL A 40 4.92 -5.76 12.23
CA VAL A 40 4.39 -4.50 11.68
C VAL A 40 3.76 -3.65 12.77
N LEU A 41 3.11 -4.26 13.75
CA LEU A 41 2.52 -3.56 14.90
C LEU A 41 3.55 -2.97 15.85
N ALA A 42 4.75 -3.57 15.91
CA ALA A 42 5.87 -3.03 16.67
C ALA A 42 6.46 -1.74 16.03
N ILE A 43 6.15 -1.46 14.76
CA ILE A 43 6.62 -0.25 14.08
C ILE A 43 5.77 0.93 14.55
N PRO A 44 6.38 2.04 15.01
CA PRO A 44 5.65 3.26 15.37
C PRO A 44 4.81 3.79 14.19
N ASP A 45 3.73 4.51 14.47
CA ASP A 45 2.86 5.05 13.42
C ASP A 45 3.58 5.97 12.40
N ASP A 46 4.66 6.63 12.82
CA ASP A 46 5.51 7.45 11.95
C ASP A 46 6.65 6.66 11.26
N GLY A 47 6.82 5.39 11.61
CA GLY A 47 7.76 4.52 10.94
C GLY A 47 7.49 4.41 9.43
N PHE A 48 8.53 4.19 8.64
CA PHE A 48 8.44 4.22 7.18
C PHE A 48 7.44 3.20 6.59
N MET A 49 7.47 1.95 7.09
CA MET A 49 6.49 0.91 6.73
C MET A 49 5.48 0.66 7.86
N SER A 50 5.06 1.72 8.55
CA SER A 50 4.02 1.62 9.56
C SER A 50 2.70 1.14 8.95
N MET A 51 1.87 0.48 9.76
CA MET A 51 0.53 0.07 9.33
C MET A 51 -0.27 1.24 8.75
N LYS A 52 -0.12 2.43 9.33
CA LYS A 52 -0.78 3.66 8.90
C LYS A 52 -0.37 4.06 7.47
N LYS A 53 0.94 4.13 7.20
CA LYS A 53 1.46 4.50 5.87
C LYS A 53 1.11 3.45 4.82
N VAL A 54 1.26 2.16 5.13
CA VAL A 54 0.91 1.09 4.18
C VAL A 54 -0.57 1.10 3.82
N LYS A 55 -1.47 1.34 4.79
CA LYS A 55 -2.91 1.49 4.51
C LYS A 55 -3.22 2.71 3.64
N GLN A 56 -2.48 3.81 3.80
CA GLN A 56 -2.57 4.97 2.92
C GLN A 56 -2.14 4.60 1.50
N TRP A 57 -1.00 3.93 1.33
CA TRP A 57 -0.51 3.49 0.02
C TRP A 57 -1.50 2.55 -0.69
N ILE A 58 -2.09 1.59 0.04
CA ILE A 58 -3.14 0.71 -0.50
C ILE A 58 -4.32 1.54 -1.04
N LYS A 59 -4.70 2.63 -0.36
CA LYS A 59 -5.78 3.51 -0.84
C LYS A 59 -5.37 4.23 -2.13
N THR A 60 -4.20 4.86 -2.14
CA THR A 60 -3.68 5.56 -3.33
C THR A 60 -3.60 4.61 -4.53
N GLN A 61 -3.14 3.39 -4.32
CA GLN A 61 -3.02 2.37 -5.37
C GLN A 61 -4.36 1.84 -5.86
N LYS A 62 -5.39 1.76 -5.00
CA LYS A 62 -6.76 1.44 -5.42
C LYS A 62 -7.33 2.53 -6.33
N ASP A 63 -7.05 3.79 -6.03
CA ASP A 63 -7.48 4.93 -6.84
C ASP A 63 -6.77 4.93 -8.20
N ILE A 64 -5.47 4.63 -8.24
CA ILE A 64 -4.70 4.44 -9.50
C ILE A 64 -5.30 3.30 -10.32
N ALA A 65 -5.50 2.12 -9.72
CA ALA A 65 -6.03 0.95 -10.41
C ALA A 65 -7.41 1.23 -11.03
N SER A 66 -8.32 1.86 -10.27
CA SER A 66 -9.65 2.25 -10.72
C SER A 66 -9.60 3.28 -11.86
N THR A 67 -8.72 4.28 -11.75
CA THR A 67 -8.58 5.35 -12.74
C THR A 67 -8.01 4.82 -14.05
N SER A 68 -6.91 4.07 -14.00
CA SER A 68 -6.28 3.48 -15.18
C SER A 68 -7.16 2.42 -15.84
N GLU A 69 -7.96 1.66 -15.09
CA GLU A 69 -8.92 0.73 -15.68
C GLU A 69 -10.04 1.44 -16.44
N LYS A 70 -10.55 2.56 -15.90
CA LYS A 70 -11.52 3.41 -16.60
C LYS A 70 -10.90 4.04 -17.85
N ALA A 71 -9.68 4.54 -17.76
CA ALA A 71 -8.96 5.12 -18.90
C ALA A 71 -8.76 4.08 -20.01
N SER A 72 -8.27 2.89 -19.68
CA SER A 72 -8.09 1.78 -20.63
C SER A 72 -9.38 1.43 -21.39
N ARG A 73 -10.53 1.45 -20.71
CA ARG A 73 -11.85 1.23 -21.35
C ARG A 73 -12.29 2.37 -22.27
N ARG A 74 -11.90 3.62 -21.99
CA ARG A 74 -12.28 4.80 -22.79
C ARG A 74 -11.50 4.91 -24.09
N HIS A 75 -10.26 4.43 -24.14
CA HIS A 75 -9.38 4.62 -25.31
C HIS A 75 -9.73 3.75 -26.53
N GLY A 76 -10.77 2.91 -26.45
CA GLY A 76 -11.40 2.26 -27.62
C GLY A 76 -10.40 1.53 -28.54
N ILE A 77 -10.04 2.21 -29.63
CA ILE A 77 -9.25 1.73 -30.79
C ILE A 77 -7.73 1.93 -30.61
N ASP A 78 -7.27 2.90 -29.82
CA ASP A 78 -5.83 3.10 -29.59
C ASP A 78 -5.29 2.01 -28.67
N THR A 79 -4.80 0.94 -29.29
CA THR A 79 -4.29 -0.25 -28.61
C THR A 79 -3.07 0.06 -27.74
N LYS A 80 -2.24 1.04 -28.12
CA LYS A 80 -1.02 1.37 -27.37
C LYS A 80 -1.38 2.04 -26.05
N ILE A 81 -2.16 3.12 -26.08
CA ILE A 81 -2.57 3.84 -24.86
C ILE A 81 -3.43 2.93 -23.98
N LYS A 82 -4.36 2.18 -24.57
CA LYS A 82 -5.18 1.21 -23.86
C LYS A 82 -4.35 0.16 -23.12
N ASN A 83 -3.33 -0.39 -23.76
CA ASN A 83 -2.45 -1.40 -23.16
C ASN A 83 -1.58 -0.79 -22.06
N GLN A 84 -1.07 0.43 -22.25
CA GLN A 84 -0.31 1.15 -21.23
C GLN A 84 -1.15 1.39 -19.97
N GLU A 85 -2.37 1.92 -20.11
CA GLU A 85 -3.27 2.13 -18.97
C GLU A 85 -3.70 0.82 -18.31
N ARG A 86 -3.93 -0.23 -19.11
CA ARG A 86 -4.21 -1.56 -18.56
C ARG A 86 -3.05 -2.09 -17.73
N ALA A 87 -1.81 -1.94 -18.21
CA ALA A 87 -0.61 -2.35 -17.50
C ALA A 87 -0.45 -1.59 -16.19
N LYS A 88 -0.62 -0.27 -16.19
CA LYS A 88 -0.62 0.55 -14.97
C LYS A 88 -1.62 0.05 -13.93
N GLY A 89 -2.86 -0.23 -14.35
CA GLY A 89 -3.89 -0.75 -13.45
C GLY A 89 -3.62 -2.18 -12.94
N LEU A 90 -2.91 -3.01 -13.72
CA LEU A 90 -2.47 -4.34 -13.28
C LEU A 90 -1.31 -4.25 -12.28
N ASN A 91 -0.33 -3.39 -12.53
CA ASN A 91 0.80 -3.16 -11.62
C ASN A 91 0.31 -2.66 -10.25
N ALA A 92 -0.56 -1.66 -10.22
CA ALA A 92 -1.16 -1.15 -8.99
C ALA A 92 -1.90 -2.25 -8.19
N ARG A 93 -2.59 -3.16 -8.87
CA ARG A 93 -3.23 -4.33 -8.22
C ARG A 93 -2.22 -5.33 -7.67
N GLY A 94 -1.13 -5.57 -8.39
CA GLY A 94 -0.01 -6.39 -7.93
C GLY A 94 0.60 -5.81 -6.65
N TYR A 95 0.86 -4.50 -6.65
CA TYR A 95 1.42 -3.82 -5.50
C TYR A 95 0.49 -3.86 -4.28
N ILE A 96 -0.83 -3.66 -4.46
CA ILE A 96 -1.82 -3.84 -3.38
C ILE A 96 -1.72 -5.24 -2.76
N ARG A 97 -1.55 -6.29 -3.58
CA ARG A 97 -1.40 -7.67 -3.09
C ARG A 97 -0.14 -7.81 -2.25
N TRP A 98 0.99 -7.26 -2.69
CA TRP A 98 2.24 -7.29 -1.90
C TRP A 98 2.13 -6.52 -0.59
N LEU A 99 1.46 -5.36 -0.59
CA LEU A 99 1.22 -4.58 0.63
C LEU A 99 0.31 -5.31 1.63
N ASN A 100 -0.75 -5.99 1.16
CA ASN A 100 -1.58 -6.81 2.03
C ASN A 100 -0.80 -8.00 2.61
N ASN A 101 -0.02 -8.69 1.77
CA ASN A 101 0.84 -9.78 2.24
C ASN A 101 1.82 -9.29 3.31
N TYR A 102 2.42 -8.11 3.12
CA TYR A 102 3.30 -7.50 4.13
C TYR A 102 2.58 -7.21 5.44
N LEU A 103 1.34 -6.70 5.39
CA LEU A 103 0.56 -6.50 6.62
C LEU A 103 0.32 -7.83 7.35
N GLU A 104 0.05 -8.91 6.63
CA GLU A 104 -0.23 -10.23 7.21
C GLU A 104 1.03 -10.95 7.71
N SER A 105 2.11 -11.00 6.93
CA SER A 105 3.34 -11.74 7.24
C SER A 105 4.39 -10.90 7.96
N GLY A 106 4.42 -9.59 7.72
CA GLY A 106 5.50 -8.68 8.12
C GLY A 106 6.70 -8.68 7.18
N GLU A 107 6.62 -9.37 6.04
CA GLU A 107 7.69 -9.47 5.05
C GLU A 107 7.19 -9.00 3.68
N PHE A 108 7.90 -8.02 3.11
CA PHE A 108 7.55 -7.43 1.84
C PHE A 108 8.31 -8.12 0.70
N ALA A 109 7.56 -8.61 -0.28
CA ALA A 109 8.08 -9.46 -1.36
C ALA A 109 8.39 -8.71 -2.67
N GLY A 110 8.09 -7.41 -2.77
CA GLY A 110 8.39 -6.60 -3.95
C GLY A 110 9.82 -6.01 -3.94
N ASP A 111 10.27 -5.51 -5.08
CA ASP A 111 11.59 -4.89 -5.22
C ASP A 111 11.56 -3.37 -5.08
N PHE A 112 10.37 -2.77 -5.10
CA PHE A 112 10.14 -1.33 -4.93
C PHE A 112 9.08 -1.09 -3.85
N ILE A 113 9.25 -0.01 -3.11
CA ILE A 113 8.37 0.43 -2.02
C ILE A 113 8.09 1.93 -2.12
N GLY A 114 7.14 2.42 -1.33
CA GLY A 114 6.72 3.81 -1.33
C GLY A 114 5.27 3.97 -1.78
N GLU A 115 4.79 5.20 -1.85
CA GLU A 115 3.39 5.44 -2.21
C GLU A 115 3.12 5.11 -3.69
N TYR A 116 4.12 5.29 -4.54
CA TYR A 116 4.12 5.11 -5.98
C TYR A 116 5.22 4.16 -6.48
N GLU A 117 5.73 3.27 -5.62
CA GLU A 117 6.82 2.32 -5.93
C GLU A 117 8.13 3.02 -6.33
N GLU A 118 8.44 4.17 -5.71
CA GLU A 118 9.56 5.02 -6.06
C GLU A 118 10.91 4.61 -5.42
N ILE A 119 10.91 3.88 -4.32
CA ILE A 119 12.12 3.52 -3.57
C ILE A 119 12.53 2.09 -3.89
N PRO A 120 13.71 1.85 -4.48
CA PRO A 120 14.22 0.50 -4.69
C PRO A 120 14.69 -0.13 -3.37
N LEU A 121 14.35 -1.40 -3.16
CA LEU A 121 14.85 -2.20 -2.06
C LEU A 121 16.17 -2.86 -2.45
N THR A 122 17.12 -2.82 -1.52
CA THR A 122 18.33 -3.67 -1.60
C THR A 122 18.09 -4.93 -0.79
N ARG A 123 18.32 -6.10 -1.41
CA ARG A 123 18.15 -7.39 -0.74
C ARG A 123 19.49 -7.99 -0.39
N ARG A 124 19.57 -8.59 0.81
CA ARG A 124 20.67 -9.50 1.15
C ARG A 124 20.35 -10.87 0.58
N ILE A 125 21.30 -11.45 -0.15
CA ILE A 125 21.23 -12.85 -0.58
C ILE A 125 21.63 -13.72 0.62
N ILE A 126 20.72 -14.56 1.11
CA ILE A 126 20.94 -15.39 2.32
C ILE A 126 21.34 -16.82 1.92
N ALA A 127 20.69 -17.37 0.90
CA ALA A 127 21.11 -18.61 0.24
C ALA A 127 21.52 -18.23 -1.19
N GLY A 128 22.82 -18.38 -1.48
CA GLY A 128 23.36 -18.14 -2.83
C GLY A 128 22.74 -19.09 -3.86
N PRO A 129 22.99 -18.85 -5.16
CA PRO A 129 22.62 -19.83 -6.17
C PRO A 129 23.33 -21.17 -5.89
N ARG A 130 22.75 -22.29 -6.32
CA ARG A 130 23.27 -23.67 -6.16
C ARG A 130 24.81 -23.71 -6.26
N GLU A 131 25.47 -24.52 -5.41
CA GLU A 131 26.92 -24.75 -5.48
C GLU A 131 27.41 -24.84 -6.93
N GLY A 132 28.37 -23.98 -7.29
CA GLY A 132 28.92 -23.86 -8.64
C GLY A 132 28.31 -22.77 -9.53
N CYS A 133 27.21 -22.12 -9.14
CA CYS A 133 26.64 -21.01 -9.90
C CYS A 133 27.37 -19.69 -9.63
N ARG A 134 27.93 -19.08 -10.69
CA ARG A 134 28.55 -17.74 -10.63
C ARG A 134 27.48 -16.65 -10.83
N ILE A 135 27.38 -15.71 -9.88
CA ILE A 135 26.57 -14.50 -10.06
C ILE A 135 27.27 -13.59 -11.07
N LYS A 136 26.56 -13.21 -12.14
CA LYS A 136 27.05 -12.25 -13.15
C LYS A 136 27.24 -10.89 -12.46
N GLY A 137 28.48 -10.52 -12.13
CA GLY A 137 28.81 -9.31 -11.37
C GLY A 137 29.76 -9.49 -10.19
N GLY A 138 30.21 -10.72 -9.89
CA GLY A 138 31.51 -10.92 -9.25
C GLY A 138 31.64 -10.50 -7.78
N LYS A 139 30.72 -10.89 -6.91
CA LYS A 139 31.08 -11.16 -5.51
C LYS A 139 30.61 -12.56 -5.15
N VAL A 140 31.58 -13.43 -4.89
CA VAL A 140 31.38 -14.69 -4.18
C VAL A 140 30.88 -14.30 -2.79
N ILE A 141 29.79 -14.93 -2.36
CA ILE A 141 29.35 -14.86 -0.97
C ILE A 141 30.18 -15.96 -0.31
N ASP A 142 31.25 -15.59 0.39
CA ASP A 142 31.91 -16.48 1.35
C ASP A 142 31.02 -16.67 2.58
#